data_AF-A0A1V9FIZ7-F1
#
_entry.id   AF-A0A1V9FIZ7-F1
#
_cell.length_a   1.000
_cell.length_b   1.000
_cell.length_c   1.000
_cell.angle_alpha   90.00
_cell.angle_beta   90.00
_cell.angle_gamma   90.00
#
_symmetry.space_group_name_H-M   'P 1'
#
loop_
_entity.id
_entity.type
_entity.pdbx_description
1 polymer ?
#
loop_
_entity_poly.entity_id
_entity_poly.type
_entity_poly.pdbx_seq_one_letter_code
_entity_poly.pdbx_strand_id
1 'polypeptide(L)'
;MAKKKRIAARSTVQVRKKASATRKKAATKKKKTAKKAPASAKSATNRLVIHTNDITKILGINIRTAQRLLQTIREELGRKKKDYVSIKEFAQYVHLGEEEVKENLSETVLS
;
A
#
# COMPACT_ATOMS: atom_id res chain seq x y z
N MET A 1 -35.21 33.29 -19.17
CA MET A 1 -33.77 33.53 -19.41
C MET A 1 -33.15 34.18 -18.18
N ALA A 2 -32.17 33.56 -17.54
CA ALA A 2 -31.26 34.24 -16.61
C ALA A 2 -29.99 33.38 -16.41
N LYS A 3 -28.93 33.66 -17.19
CA LYS A 3 -27.57 33.16 -16.97
C LYS A 3 -26.78 34.22 -16.18
N LYS A 4 -26.26 33.86 -15.01
CA LYS A 4 -25.24 34.60 -14.23
C LYS A 4 -24.78 33.68 -13.09
N LYS A 5 -23.51 33.54 -12.70
CA LYS A 5 -22.23 34.15 -13.07
C LYS A 5 -21.11 33.19 -12.59
N ARG A 6 -19.90 33.41 -13.10
CA ARG A 6 -18.66 32.61 -12.98
C ARG A 6 -17.89 32.89 -11.66
N ILE A 7 -16.67 32.30 -11.56
CA ILE A 7 -15.46 32.73 -10.79
C ILE A 7 -15.27 31.91 -9.50
N ALA A 8 -14.13 31.39 -9.03
CA ALA A 8 -12.66 31.34 -9.31
C ALA A 8 -12.09 30.31 -8.27
N ALA A 9 -10.83 29.91 -8.14
CA ALA A 9 -9.56 29.93 -8.87
C ALA A 9 -8.64 28.96 -8.10
N ARG A 10 -7.61 28.46 -8.79
CA ARG A 10 -6.48 27.68 -8.23
C ARG A 10 -5.57 28.56 -7.38
N SER A 11 -5.06 28.03 -6.27
CA SER A 11 -3.87 28.54 -5.56
C SER A 11 -3.00 27.34 -5.13
N THR A 12 -1.94 27.03 -5.90
CA THR A 12 -0.54 27.49 -5.80
C THR A 12 0.31 26.73 -4.78
N VAL A 13 1.13 25.86 -5.37
CA VAL A 13 2.37 25.25 -4.91
C VAL A 13 3.26 26.22 -4.13
N GLN A 14 3.82 25.77 -3.01
CA GLN A 14 5.01 26.37 -2.41
C GLN A 14 6.12 25.32 -2.28
N VAL A 15 7.19 25.55 -3.03
CA VAL A 15 8.50 24.88 -2.90
C VAL A 15 9.51 25.99 -2.61
N ARG A 16 10.39 25.77 -1.61
CA ARG A 16 11.80 26.22 -1.51
C ARG A 16 12.33 25.86 -0.11
N LYS A 17 13.30 24.94 0.05
CA LYS A 17 14.78 25.14 0.07
C LYS A 17 15.20 26.31 0.97
N LYS A 18 16.19 26.25 1.88
CA LYS A 18 17.42 25.42 2.01
C LYS A 18 18.15 25.80 3.32
N ALA A 19 19.06 24.91 3.76
CA ALA A 19 20.33 25.15 4.51
C ALA A 19 20.21 25.59 6.00
N SER A 20 21.13 25.33 6.95
CA SER A 20 22.56 24.98 6.93
C SER A 20 23.05 24.48 8.31
N ALA A 21 24.03 23.58 8.28
CA ALA A 21 25.09 23.20 9.24
C ALA A 21 25.17 23.83 10.66
N THR A 22 25.59 23.04 11.67
CA THR A 22 26.95 23.12 12.27
C THR A 22 27.24 22.10 13.41
N ARG A 23 28.35 21.37 13.24
CA ARG A 23 29.44 21.03 14.20
C ARG A 23 29.17 20.30 15.54
N LYS A 24 29.60 19.04 15.55
CA LYS A 24 30.45 18.30 16.52
C LYS A 24 30.63 18.90 17.94
N LYS A 25 30.29 18.09 18.97
CA LYS A 25 31.17 17.83 20.13
C LYS A 25 31.04 16.38 20.60
N ALA A 26 32.20 15.75 20.75
CA ALA A 26 32.41 14.42 21.32
C ALA A 26 32.40 14.48 22.85
N ALA A 27 31.89 13.44 23.52
CA ALA A 27 32.33 12.98 24.84
C ALA A 27 31.62 11.67 25.25
N THR A 28 32.32 10.56 25.03
CA THR A 28 32.51 9.45 25.99
C THR A 28 31.52 9.29 27.17
N LYS A 29 30.79 8.17 27.23
CA LYS A 29 30.90 7.20 28.35
C LYS A 29 30.12 5.90 28.10
N LYS A 30 30.87 4.80 28.27
CA LYS A 30 30.48 3.37 28.31
C LYS A 30 29.07 3.10 28.83
N LYS A 31 28.31 2.24 28.15
CA LYS A 31 27.40 1.30 28.83
C LYS A 31 27.09 0.07 27.97
N LYS A 32 27.57 -1.08 28.47
CA LYS A 32 27.10 -2.46 28.26
C LYS A 32 26.79 -2.87 26.81
N THR A 33 27.66 -3.72 26.28
CA THR A 33 27.35 -4.72 25.25
C THR A 33 26.29 -5.68 25.78
N ALA A 34 25.03 -5.25 25.79
CA ALA A 34 23.93 -6.17 25.67
C ALA A 34 23.77 -6.40 24.16
N LYS A 35 23.95 -7.66 23.72
CA LYS A 35 23.51 -8.13 22.40
C LYS A 35 22.11 -7.56 22.17
N LYS A 36 22.02 -6.55 21.30
CA LYS A 36 20.75 -5.96 20.88
C LYS A 36 20.12 -6.98 19.93
N ALA A 37 19.30 -7.87 20.48
CA ALA A 37 18.31 -8.59 19.69
C ALA A 37 17.60 -7.55 18.80
N PRO A 38 17.40 -7.84 17.50
CA PRO A 38 16.74 -6.88 16.62
C PRO A 38 15.39 -6.57 17.25
N ALA A 39 15.16 -5.27 17.48
CA ALA A 39 13.90 -4.79 18.02
C ALA A 39 12.77 -5.43 17.21
N SER A 40 11.95 -6.25 17.86
CA SER A 40 10.73 -6.83 17.31
C SER A 40 9.85 -5.68 16.84
N ALA A 41 10.01 -5.33 15.57
CA ALA A 41 9.44 -4.14 14.99
C ALA A 41 7.93 -4.35 14.88
N LYS A 42 7.21 -3.75 15.83
CA LYS A 42 5.80 -3.35 15.79
C LYS A 42 4.92 -4.28 14.93
N SER A 43 4.25 -5.22 15.59
CA SER A 43 3.08 -5.91 15.06
C SER A 43 1.92 -4.92 14.87
N ALA A 44 2.02 -4.05 13.86
CA ALA A 44 0.86 -3.37 13.32
C ALA A 44 0.01 -4.47 12.67
N THR A 45 -1.18 -4.70 13.21
CA THR A 45 -2.17 -5.63 12.65
C THR A 45 -2.70 -5.07 11.32
N ASN A 46 -1.87 -5.15 10.29
CA ASN A 46 -2.22 -4.73 8.95
C ASN A 46 -3.15 -5.77 8.34
N ARG A 47 -4.28 -5.32 7.80
CA ARG A 47 -5.19 -6.18 7.04
C ARG A 47 -4.53 -6.51 5.71
N LEU A 48 -4.41 -7.80 5.41
CA LEU A 48 -3.96 -8.28 4.12
C LEU A 48 -5.11 -8.18 3.11
N VAL A 49 -4.98 -7.24 2.19
CA VAL A 49 -5.96 -6.93 1.14
C VAL A 49 -5.27 -7.09 -0.21
N ILE A 50 -6.00 -7.59 -1.19
CA ILE A 50 -5.50 -7.69 -2.56
C ILE A 50 -5.86 -6.43 -3.35
N HIS A 51 -4.85 -5.88 -4.01
CA HIS A 51 -5.00 -4.79 -4.97
C HIS A 51 -4.92 -5.31 -6.40
N THR A 52 -5.38 -4.47 -7.33
CA THR A 52 -5.31 -4.75 -8.76
C THR A 52 -3.88 -5.06 -9.22
N ASN A 53 -2.89 -4.31 -8.70
CA ASN A 53 -1.49 -4.50 -9.08
C ASN A 53 -0.97 -5.88 -8.67
N ASP A 54 -1.45 -6.41 -7.55
CA ASP A 54 -1.04 -7.74 -7.07
C ASP A 54 -1.60 -8.81 -7.99
N ILE A 55 -2.86 -8.69 -8.39
CA ILE A 55 -3.50 -9.60 -9.36
C ILE A 55 -2.77 -9.59 -10.70
N THR A 56 -2.35 -8.41 -11.17
CA THR A 56 -1.57 -8.33 -12.42
C THR A 56 -0.23 -9.03 -12.32
N LYS A 57 0.42 -9.01 -11.14
CA LYS A 57 1.67 -9.73 -10.90
C LYS A 57 1.44 -11.24 -10.79
N ILE A 58 0.45 -11.65 -10.00
CA ILE A 58 0.13 -13.06 -9.74
C ILE A 58 -0.30 -13.77 -11.02
N LEU A 59 -1.19 -13.15 -11.81
CA LEU A 59 -1.78 -13.80 -13.00
C LEU A 59 -1.12 -13.38 -14.31
N GLY A 60 -0.20 -12.41 -14.31
CA GLY A 60 0.43 -11.90 -15.52
C GLY A 60 -0.54 -11.21 -16.49
N ILE A 61 -1.71 -10.78 -16.01
CA ILE A 61 -2.76 -10.18 -16.85
C ILE A 61 -2.68 -8.65 -16.88
N ASN A 62 -3.33 -8.05 -17.89
CA ASN A 62 -3.46 -6.60 -17.99
C ASN A 62 -4.26 -6.02 -16.80
N ILE A 63 -3.91 -4.80 -16.39
CA ILE A 63 -4.54 -4.03 -15.31
C ILE A 63 -6.06 -3.94 -15.50
N ARG A 64 -6.54 -3.69 -16.73
CA ARG A 64 -7.99 -3.62 -17.01
C ARG A 64 -8.71 -4.94 -16.72
N THR A 65 -8.08 -6.06 -17.07
CA THR A 65 -8.61 -7.40 -16.81
C THR A 65 -8.62 -7.69 -15.31
N ALA A 66 -7.54 -7.34 -14.60
CA ALA A 66 -7.47 -7.46 -13.15
C ALA A 66 -8.54 -6.62 -12.41
N GLN A 67 -8.82 -5.40 -12.89
CA GLN A 67 -9.91 -4.57 -12.35
C GLN A 67 -11.28 -5.22 -12.55
N ARG A 68 -11.53 -5.76 -13.75
CA ARG A 68 -12.77 -6.45 -14.07
C ARG A 68 -12.94 -7.69 -13.19
N LEU A 69 -11.88 -8.47 -13.01
CA LEU A 69 -11.87 -9.65 -12.15
C LEU A 69 -12.20 -9.30 -10.69
N LEU A 70 -11.57 -8.25 -10.13
CA LEU A 70 -11.90 -7.75 -8.79
C LEU A 70 -13.37 -7.34 -8.66
N GLN A 71 -13.92 -6.71 -9.70
CA GLN A 71 -15.32 -6.30 -9.70
C GLN A 71 -16.26 -7.51 -9.73
N THR A 72 -15.96 -8.51 -10.54
CA THR A 72 -16.72 -9.77 -10.60
C THR A 72 -16.68 -10.51 -9.26
N ILE A 73 -15.51 -10.60 -8.62
CA ILE A 73 -15.37 -11.20 -7.28
C ILE A 73 -16.26 -10.48 -6.25
N ARG A 74 -16.27 -9.14 -6.28
CA ARG A 74 -17.11 -8.34 -5.38
C ARG A 74 -18.60 -8.59 -5.61
N GLU A 75 -19.00 -8.74 -6.87
CA GLU A 75 -20.39 -9.01 -7.25
C GLU A 75 -20.85 -10.39 -6.77
N GLU A 76 -20.03 -11.41 -6.93
CA GLU A 76 -20.33 -12.76 -6.45
C GLU A 76 -20.42 -12.84 -4.91
N LEU A 77 -19.57 -12.10 -4.21
CA LEU A 77 -19.61 -12.00 -2.75
C LEU A 77 -20.73 -11.09 -2.23
N GLY A 78 -21.51 -10.45 -3.11
CA GLY A 78 -22.55 -9.50 -2.74
C GLY A 78 -22.03 -8.23 -2.04
N ARG A 79 -20.76 -7.87 -2.26
CA ARG A 79 -20.10 -6.72 -1.61
C ARG A 79 -20.27 -5.43 -2.39
N LYS A 80 -20.06 -4.30 -1.71
CA LYS A 80 -20.11 -2.98 -2.37
C LYS A 80 -18.88 -2.80 -3.26
N LYS A 81 -19.02 -2.00 -4.31
CA LYS A 81 -17.96 -1.69 -5.31
C LYS A 81 -16.64 -1.17 -4.74
N LYS A 82 -16.61 -0.76 -3.47
CA LYS A 82 -15.44 -0.21 -2.77
C LYS A 82 -14.96 -1.08 -1.61
N ASP A 83 -15.57 -2.24 -1.40
CA ASP A 83 -15.11 -3.14 -0.35
C ASP A 83 -13.79 -3.80 -0.72
N TYR A 84 -13.06 -4.13 0.33
CA TYR A 84 -11.82 -4.86 0.25
C TYR A 84 -12.10 -6.35 0.03
N VAL A 85 -11.22 -6.96 -0.76
CA VAL A 85 -11.20 -8.40 -1.01
C VAL A 85 -9.97 -8.94 -0.30
N SER A 86 -10.18 -9.95 0.54
CA SER A 86 -9.09 -10.62 1.27
C SER A 86 -8.39 -11.64 0.36
N ILE A 87 -7.20 -12.06 0.77
CA ILE A 87 -6.43 -13.08 0.05
C ILE A 87 -7.22 -14.38 -0.11
N LYS A 88 -7.94 -14.78 0.94
CA LYS A 88 -8.69 -16.04 0.97
C LYS A 88 -9.81 -16.04 -0.07
N GLU A 89 -10.56 -14.94 -0.13
CA GLU A 89 -11.67 -14.77 -1.06
C GLU A 89 -11.19 -14.82 -2.52
N PHE A 90 -10.06 -14.17 -2.81
CA PHE A 90 -9.46 -14.22 -4.15
C PHE A 90 -8.90 -15.60 -4.50
N ALA A 91 -8.15 -16.22 -3.58
CA ALA A 91 -7.57 -17.54 -3.78
C ALA A 91 -8.66 -18.59 -4.04
N GLN A 92 -9.77 -18.50 -3.31
CA GLN A 92 -10.93 -19.37 -3.51
C GLN A 92 -11.59 -19.16 -4.87
N TYR A 93 -11.69 -17.91 -5.36
CA TYR A 93 -12.27 -17.60 -6.65
C TYR A 93 -11.43 -18.07 -7.83
N VAL A 94 -10.11 -17.87 -7.76
CA VAL A 94 -9.17 -18.23 -8.83
C VAL A 94 -8.73 -19.70 -8.74
N HIS A 95 -9.12 -20.40 -7.68
CA HIS A 95 -8.65 -21.75 -7.35
C HIS A 95 -7.12 -21.84 -7.26
N LEU A 96 -6.50 -20.79 -6.70
CA LEU A 96 -5.07 -20.69 -6.49
C LEU A 96 -4.73 -21.00 -5.03
N GLY A 97 -3.51 -21.49 -4.77
CA GLY A 97 -3.02 -21.69 -3.41
C GLY A 97 -2.88 -20.36 -2.65
N GLU A 98 -3.35 -20.30 -1.40
CA GLU A 98 -3.17 -19.08 -0.57
C GLU A 98 -1.69 -18.73 -0.37
N GLU A 99 -0.80 -19.72 -0.41
CA GLU A 99 0.64 -19.55 -0.24
C GLU A 99 1.26 -18.77 -1.40
N GLU A 100 0.96 -19.17 -2.64
CA GLU A 100 1.43 -18.49 -3.85
C GLU A 100 1.00 -17.01 -3.86
N VAL A 101 -0.23 -16.73 -3.44
CA VAL A 101 -0.75 -15.36 -3.37
C VAL A 101 -0.04 -14.54 -2.29
N LYS A 102 0.31 -15.14 -1.14
CA LYS A 102 1.02 -14.46 -0.05
C LYS A 102 2.46 -14.15 -0.40
N GLU A 103 3.15 -15.06 -1.07
CA GLU A 103 4.55 -14.86 -1.49
C GLU A 103 4.67 -13.62 -2.38
N ASN A 104 3.81 -13.51 -3.39
CA ASN A 104 3.78 -12.39 -4.33
C ASN A 104 3.46 -11.02 -3.69
N LEU A 105 2.75 -10.99 -2.55
CA LEU A 105 2.44 -9.76 -1.84
C LEU A 105 3.61 -9.26 -0.98
N SER A 106 4.40 -10.19 -0.43
CA SER A 106 5.49 -9.90 0.51
C SER A 106 6.66 -9.15 -0.12
N GLU A 107 6.89 -9.33 -1.42
CA GLU A 107 7.94 -8.65 -2.18
C GLU A 107 7.70 -7.14 -2.32
N THR A 108 6.45 -6.68 -2.18
CA THR A 108 6.06 -5.29 -2.43
C THR A 108 6.40 -4.32 -1.29
N VAL A 109 6.86 -4.81 -0.13
CA VAL A 109 7.09 -3.99 1.07
C VAL A 109 8.55 -3.49 1.18
N LEU A 110 9.46 -3.86 0.27
CA LEU A 110 10.91 -3.58 0.39
C LEU A 110 11.54 -2.83 -0.80
N SER A 111 10.80 -2.01 -1.55
CA SER A 111 11.38 -1.14 -2.59
C SER A 111 11.15 0.33 -2.32
#